data_AF-A0A7I9W486-F1
#
_entry.id   AF-A0A7I9W486-F1
#
_cell.length_a   1.000
_cell.length_b   1.000
_cell.length_c   1.000
_cell.angle_alpha   90.00
_cell.angle_beta   90.00
_cell.angle_gamma   90.00
#
_symmetry.space_group_name_H-M   'P 1'
#
loop_
_entity.id
_entity.type
_entity.pdbx_description
1 polymer ?
#
loop_
_entity_poly.entity_id
_entity_poly.type
_entity_poly.pdbx_seq_one_letter_code
_entity_poly.pdbx_strand_id
1 'polypeptide(L)'
;MPSRAIALPGRRRVQRARRPKPGKLAVNERLHDEVQTRLLEKYSPQQIARRLQLDFPDDAEMRVSPETIYQSIYVQGRGSLRRELHQCLRTGRALRKPQRRADQRRGRIPDMVNISERPPEVEDRAVPGHWEGDLILGAGGKSAIGTLVERATRFVMLLHRACQVKCVSGSGPFVFGWVS
;
A
#
# COMPACT_ATOMS: atom_id res chain seq x y z
N MET A 1 -21.68 -8.26 -42.09
CA MET A 1 -20.74 -8.59 -40.99
C MET A 1 -19.42 -7.88 -41.23
N PRO A 2 -19.00 -6.97 -40.33
CA PRO A 2 -17.57 -6.84 -40.04
C PRO A 2 -17.32 -6.99 -38.52
N SER A 3 -16.38 -7.87 -38.19
CA SER A 3 -15.86 -8.07 -36.84
C SER A 3 -15.13 -6.81 -36.37
N ARG A 4 -15.66 -6.13 -35.36
CA ARG A 4 -14.99 -5.02 -34.68
C ARG A 4 -14.06 -5.59 -33.61
N ALA A 5 -12.76 -5.43 -33.81
CA ALA A 5 -11.76 -5.67 -32.79
C ALA A 5 -11.98 -4.69 -31.61
N ILE A 6 -12.32 -5.23 -30.44
CA ILE A 6 -12.46 -4.45 -29.19
C ILE A 6 -11.08 -4.26 -28.58
N ALA A 7 -10.61 -3.01 -28.53
CA ALA A 7 -9.36 -2.65 -27.88
C ALA A 7 -9.52 -2.68 -26.35
N LEU A 8 -8.82 -3.60 -25.67
CA LEU A 8 -8.85 -3.81 -24.21
C LEU A 8 -8.44 -2.54 -23.42
N PRO A 9 -9.33 -1.90 -22.63
CA PRO A 9 -9.04 -0.64 -21.94
C PRO A 9 -8.33 -0.79 -20.57
N GLY A 10 -7.48 -1.80 -20.41
CA GLY A 10 -6.78 -2.08 -19.13
C GLY A 10 -5.40 -1.40 -18.97
N ARG A 11 -4.70 -1.10 -20.07
CA ARG A 11 -3.27 -0.73 -20.04
C ARG A 11 -2.99 0.68 -19.51
N ARG A 12 -3.87 1.66 -19.75
CA ARG A 12 -3.66 3.07 -19.35
C ARG A 12 -3.75 3.30 -17.83
N ARG A 13 -4.59 2.53 -17.11
CA ARG A 13 -4.78 2.66 -15.66
C ARG A 13 -3.55 2.19 -14.88
N VAL A 14 -2.97 1.06 -15.27
CA VAL A 14 -1.78 0.48 -14.64
C VAL A 14 -0.56 1.40 -14.82
N GLN A 15 -0.43 2.06 -15.97
CA GLN A 15 0.69 2.97 -16.22
C GLN A 15 0.62 4.24 -15.37
N ARG A 16 -0.57 4.85 -15.20
CA ARG A 16 -0.74 6.05 -14.34
C ARG A 16 -0.54 5.76 -12.85
N ALA A 17 -0.86 4.54 -12.40
CA ALA A 17 -0.69 4.12 -11.01
C ALA A 17 0.76 3.88 -10.60
N ARG A 18 1.68 3.71 -11.57
CA ARG A 18 3.08 3.34 -11.28
C ARG A 18 3.91 4.46 -10.65
N ARG A 19 3.47 5.73 -10.72
CA ARG A 19 4.24 6.98 -10.47
C ARG A 19 5.44 6.78 -9.52
N PRO A 20 6.59 6.28 -10.03
CA PRO A 20 7.72 5.96 -9.19
C PRO A 20 8.44 7.28 -8.96
N LYS A 21 8.31 7.84 -7.76
CA LYS A 21 9.18 8.95 -7.37
C LYS A 21 10.56 8.35 -7.01
N PRO A 22 11.66 8.89 -7.56
CA PRO A 22 12.98 8.47 -7.13
C PRO A 22 13.13 8.71 -5.62
N GLY A 23 13.79 7.81 -4.92
CA GLY A 23 13.99 7.93 -3.47
C GLY A 23 14.90 9.11 -3.13
N LYS A 24 14.72 9.75 -1.96
CA LYS A 24 15.49 10.94 -1.57
C LYS A 24 17.01 10.70 -1.61
N LEU A 25 17.46 9.55 -1.15
CA LEU A 25 18.87 9.13 -1.16
C LEU A 25 19.40 8.77 -2.57
N ALA A 26 18.54 8.62 -3.57
CA ALA A 26 18.95 8.43 -4.95
C ALA A 26 19.07 9.75 -5.72
N VAL A 27 18.43 10.81 -5.23
CA VAL A 27 18.44 12.15 -5.85
C VAL A 27 19.51 13.04 -5.22
N ASN A 28 19.72 12.93 -3.91
CA ASN A 28 20.64 13.76 -3.17
C ASN A 28 21.92 12.98 -2.82
N GLU A 29 22.97 13.16 -3.64
CA GLU A 29 24.27 12.50 -3.48
C GLU A 29 24.97 12.89 -2.17
N ARG A 30 24.87 14.16 -1.76
CA ARG A 30 25.48 14.62 -0.51
C ARG A 30 24.88 13.91 0.71
N LEU A 31 23.56 13.81 0.77
CA LEU A 31 22.86 13.08 1.83
C LEU A 31 23.16 11.57 1.76
N HIS A 32 23.25 11.03 0.55
CA HIS A 32 23.60 9.63 0.33
C HIS A 32 24.96 9.29 0.94
N ASP A 33 25.99 10.07 0.62
CA ASP A 33 27.36 9.79 1.04
C ASP A 33 27.52 9.95 2.54
N GLU A 34 26.86 10.95 3.14
CA GLU A 34 26.87 11.13 4.60
C GLU A 34 26.21 9.95 5.33
N VAL A 35 25.08 9.46 4.81
CA VAL A 35 24.41 8.28 5.36
C VAL A 35 25.28 7.04 5.17
N GLN A 36 25.95 6.88 4.03
CA GLN A 36 26.84 5.76 3.76
C GLN A 36 28.04 5.74 4.72
N THR A 37 28.71 6.89 4.90
CA THR A 37 29.86 7.03 5.81
C THR A 37 29.48 6.64 7.23
N ARG A 38 28.38 7.17 7.75
CA ARG A 38 27.93 6.86 9.12
C ARG A 38 27.48 5.41 9.29
N LEU A 39 26.91 4.80 8.24
CA LEU A 39 26.62 3.37 8.27
C LEU A 39 27.92 2.56 8.38
N LEU A 40 28.98 2.91 7.64
CA LEU A 40 30.28 2.24 7.74
C LEU A 40 30.92 2.39 9.14
N GLU A 41 30.71 3.54 9.79
CA GLU A 41 31.08 3.79 11.20
C GLU A 41 30.17 3.06 12.21
N LYS A 42 29.24 2.22 11.75
CA LYS A 42 28.31 1.41 12.56
C LYS A 42 27.29 2.22 13.36
N TYR A 43 26.95 3.43 12.93
CA TYR A 43 25.80 4.14 13.49
C TYR A 43 24.49 3.46 13.10
N SER A 44 23.55 3.40 14.03
CA SER A 44 22.19 2.94 13.73
C SER A 44 21.43 3.96 12.86
N PRO A 45 20.47 3.53 12.01
CA PRO A 45 19.64 4.43 11.22
C PRO A 45 18.93 5.53 12.03
N GLN A 46 18.55 5.23 13.27
CA GLN A 46 17.97 6.20 14.20
C GLN A 46 18.98 7.27 14.63
N GLN A 47 20.21 6.86 14.98
CA GLN A 47 21.28 7.79 15.31
C GLN A 47 21.65 8.66 14.11
N ILE A 48 21.75 8.07 12.92
CA ILE A 48 22.06 8.82 11.68
C ILE A 48 21.02 9.90 11.45
N ALA A 49 19.74 9.55 11.44
CA ALA A 49 18.65 10.50 11.24
C ALA A 49 18.69 11.63 12.28
N ARG A 50 18.92 11.32 13.56
CA ARG A 50 19.00 12.35 14.61
C ARG A 50 20.25 13.20 14.50
N ARG A 51 21.39 12.61 14.15
CA ARG A 51 22.67 13.31 14.12
C ARG A 51 22.75 14.24 12.89
N LEU A 52 22.22 13.82 11.74
CA LEU A 52 22.01 14.69 10.58
C LEU A 52 21.18 15.93 10.94
N GLN A 53 20.21 15.79 11.84
CA GLN A 53 19.41 16.93 12.28
C GLN A 53 20.19 17.95 13.12
N LEU A 54 21.24 17.52 13.81
CA LEU A 54 22.06 18.34 14.70
C LEU A 54 23.24 18.97 13.94
N ASP A 55 23.88 18.18 13.06
CA ASP A 55 25.06 18.63 12.32
C ASP A 55 24.68 19.59 11.17
N PHE A 56 23.45 19.48 10.65
CA PHE A 56 22.92 20.33 9.58
C PHE A 56 21.58 20.96 9.98
N PRO A 57 21.58 21.93 10.92
CA PRO A 57 20.34 22.53 11.44
C PRO A 57 19.60 23.36 10.38
N ASP A 58 20.30 24.04 9.48
CA ASP A 58 19.70 24.94 8.50
C ASP A 58 19.38 24.27 7.16
N ASP A 59 19.82 23.02 6.97
CA ASP A 59 19.66 22.29 5.71
C ASP A 59 18.51 21.26 5.80
N ALA A 60 17.38 21.59 5.18
CA ALA A 60 16.21 20.71 5.10
C ALA A 60 16.46 19.50 4.17
N GLU A 61 17.36 19.63 3.19
CA GLU A 61 17.72 18.55 2.29
C GLU A 61 18.47 17.43 3.03
N MET A 62 19.22 17.77 4.07
CA MET A 62 19.93 16.79 4.92
C MET A 62 19.02 16.00 5.88
N ARG A 63 17.70 16.21 5.86
CA ARG A 63 16.74 15.49 6.71
C ARG A 63 16.31 14.18 6.07
N VAL A 64 16.46 13.08 6.80
CA VAL A 64 16.00 11.76 6.36
C VAL A 64 15.37 11.00 7.53
N SER A 65 14.31 10.23 7.25
CA SER A 65 13.70 9.37 8.27
C SER A 65 14.49 8.06 8.42
N PRO A 66 14.56 7.45 9.61
CA PRO A 66 15.18 6.14 9.78
C PRO A 66 14.57 5.07 8.88
N GLU A 67 13.26 5.16 8.64
CA GLU A 67 12.53 4.25 7.74
C GLU A 67 13.02 4.39 6.29
N THR A 68 13.34 5.60 5.83
CA THR A 68 13.92 5.82 4.49
C THR A 68 15.27 5.11 4.35
N ILE A 69 16.13 5.19 5.38
CA ILE A 69 17.43 4.50 5.42
C ILE A 69 17.22 2.97 5.40
N TYR A 70 16.27 2.44 6.17
CA TYR A 70 15.94 1.02 6.12
C TYR A 70 15.44 0.59 4.74
N GLN A 71 14.57 1.37 4.11
CA GLN A 71 14.04 1.07 2.78
C GLN A 71 15.14 1.05 1.72
N SER A 72 16.12 1.96 1.78
CA SER A 72 17.28 1.95 0.87
C SER A 72 18.20 0.75 1.06
N ILE A 73 18.25 0.15 2.25
CA ILE A 73 19.04 -1.06 2.50
C ILE A 73 18.28 -2.32 2.05
N TYR A 74 16.97 -2.40 2.32
CA TYR A 74 16.20 -3.64 2.14
C TYR A 74 15.48 -3.81 0.80
N VAL A 75 15.17 -2.71 0.09
CA VAL A 75 14.31 -2.78 -1.11
C VAL A 75 15.13 -2.67 -2.39
N GLN A 76 15.21 -3.77 -3.14
CA GLN A 76 15.75 -3.78 -4.50
C GLN A 76 14.93 -2.83 -5.39
N GLY A 77 15.61 -1.88 -6.06
CA GLY A 77 14.99 -0.86 -6.91
C GLY A 77 14.76 0.51 -6.24
N ARG A 78 14.84 0.60 -4.90
CA ARG A 78 14.98 1.89 -4.18
C ARG A 78 16.38 2.10 -3.59
N GLY A 79 17.22 1.06 -3.61
CA GLY A 79 18.55 1.07 -3.02
C GLY A 79 19.53 1.92 -3.81
N SER A 80 19.63 3.19 -3.42
CA SER A 80 20.80 4.02 -3.71
C SER A 80 22.04 3.52 -2.97
N LEU A 81 21.83 2.99 -1.75
CA LEU A 81 22.88 2.48 -0.88
C LEU A 81 23.29 1.04 -1.24
N ARG A 82 24.58 0.72 -1.07
CA ARG A 82 25.13 -0.63 -1.28
C ARG A 82 24.43 -1.66 -0.39
N ARG A 83 24.02 -2.79 -0.97
CA ARG A 83 23.30 -3.87 -0.27
C ARG A 83 24.09 -4.44 0.92
N GLU A 84 25.41 -4.43 0.83
CA GLU A 84 26.35 -4.92 1.85
C GLU A 84 26.30 -4.11 3.15
N LEU A 85 25.79 -2.87 3.12
CA LEU A 85 25.68 -2.02 4.32
C LEU A 85 24.72 -2.60 5.37
N HIS A 86 23.92 -3.61 5.04
CA HIS A 86 23.17 -4.36 6.05
C HIS A 86 24.07 -4.98 7.13
N GLN A 87 25.35 -5.27 6.82
CA GLN A 87 26.31 -5.87 7.74
C GLN A 87 26.71 -4.89 8.86
N CYS A 88 26.63 -3.60 8.57
CA CYS A 88 26.91 -2.54 9.54
C CYS A 88 25.73 -2.33 10.51
N LEU A 89 24.54 -2.84 10.19
CA LEU A 89 23.41 -2.81 11.12
C LEU A 89 23.66 -3.82 12.24
N ARG A 90 23.27 -3.45 13.47
CA ARG A 90 23.39 -4.31 14.67
C ARG A 90 22.80 -5.71 14.50
N THR A 91 21.78 -5.87 13.66
CA THR A 91 21.14 -7.17 13.40
C THR A 91 21.80 -7.93 12.25
N GLY A 92 22.60 -7.29 11.40
CA GLY A 92 23.26 -7.88 10.23
C GLY A 92 22.31 -8.38 9.13
N ARG A 93 20.99 -8.20 9.29
CA ARG A 93 20.00 -8.85 8.43
C ARG A 93 19.93 -8.17 7.07
N ALA A 94 20.03 -8.95 6.00
CA ALA A 94 19.81 -8.48 4.64
C ALA A 94 18.34 -8.16 4.31
N LEU A 95 17.41 -8.64 5.13
CA LEU A 95 15.97 -8.50 4.93
C LEU A 95 15.29 -8.06 6.23
N ARG A 96 14.26 -7.20 6.09
CA ARG A 96 13.44 -6.78 7.22
C ARG A 96 12.68 -7.98 7.80
N LYS A 97 12.62 -8.07 9.13
CA LYS A 97 11.80 -9.08 9.81
C LYS A 97 10.33 -8.88 9.43
N PRO A 98 9.65 -9.88 8.83
CA PRO A 98 8.24 -9.77 8.53
C PRO A 98 7.44 -9.64 9.84
N GLN A 99 6.46 -8.73 9.87
CA GLN A 99 5.56 -8.58 11.02
C GLN A 99 4.42 -9.61 11.05
N ARG A 100 4.20 -10.35 9.94
CA ARG A 100 3.20 -11.41 9.90
C ARG A 100 3.65 -12.60 10.77
N ARG A 101 2.80 -13.00 11.72
CA ARG A 101 2.93 -14.28 12.41
C ARG A 101 2.25 -15.34 11.53
N ALA A 102 2.93 -16.47 11.29
CA ALA A 102 2.40 -17.55 10.45
C ALA A 102 1.02 -18.05 10.94
N ASP A 103 0.78 -17.94 12.24
CA ASP A 103 -0.44 -18.34 12.95
C ASP A 103 -1.60 -17.34 12.80
N GLN A 104 -1.34 -16.07 12.42
CA GLN A 104 -2.40 -15.08 12.19
C GLN A 104 -2.91 -15.14 10.75
N ARG A 105 -3.59 -16.23 10.38
CA ARG A 105 -4.43 -16.23 9.18
C ARG A 105 -5.69 -15.42 9.50
N ARG A 106 -5.75 -14.17 9.02
CA ARG A 106 -7.04 -13.46 8.89
C ARG A 106 -7.95 -14.36 8.05
N GLY A 107 -9.15 -14.68 8.55
CA GLY A 107 -10.13 -15.46 7.81
C GLY A 107 -10.36 -14.84 6.44
N ARG A 108 -10.36 -15.67 5.40
CA ARG A 108 -10.79 -15.25 4.07
C ARG A 108 -12.29 -15.05 4.13
N ILE A 109 -12.80 -13.96 3.54
CA ILE A 109 -14.25 -13.71 3.48
C ILE A 109 -14.88 -14.90 2.71
N PRO A 110 -15.81 -15.65 3.32
CA PRO A 110 -16.50 -16.72 2.62
C PRO A 110 -17.28 -16.15 1.42
N ASP A 111 -17.38 -16.92 0.34
CA ASP A 111 -18.12 -16.57 -0.88
C ASP A 111 -17.67 -15.27 -1.58
N MET A 112 -16.38 -14.92 -1.42
CA MET A 112 -15.79 -13.78 -2.13
C MET A 112 -15.64 -14.08 -3.63
N VAL A 113 -16.56 -13.55 -4.43
CA VAL A 113 -16.47 -13.52 -5.90
C VAL A 113 -15.24 -12.71 -6.31
N ASN A 114 -14.35 -13.31 -7.10
CA ASN A 114 -13.17 -12.62 -7.58
C ASN A 114 -13.56 -11.51 -8.56
N ILE A 115 -12.84 -10.39 -8.58
CA ILE A 115 -13.07 -9.31 -9.56
C ILE A 115 -12.99 -9.86 -11.00
N SER A 116 -12.18 -10.89 -11.23
CA SER A 116 -12.03 -11.56 -12.52
C SER A 116 -13.24 -12.41 -12.94
N GLU A 117 -14.15 -12.73 -12.02
CA GLU A 117 -15.35 -13.55 -12.29
C GLU A 117 -16.58 -12.69 -12.63
N ARG A 118 -16.40 -11.37 -12.78
CA ARG A 118 -17.51 -10.48 -13.12
C ARG A 118 -17.96 -10.70 -14.57
N PRO A 119 -19.27 -10.66 -14.85
CA PRO A 119 -19.77 -10.68 -16.21
C PRO A 119 -19.19 -9.53 -17.04
N PRO A 120 -18.87 -9.74 -18.33
CA PRO A 120 -18.23 -8.74 -19.19
C PRO A 120 -19.07 -7.47 -19.36
N GLU A 121 -20.40 -7.57 -19.25
CA GLU A 121 -21.34 -6.44 -19.28
C GLU A 121 -21.04 -5.38 -18.19
N VAL A 122 -20.48 -5.80 -17.05
CA VAL A 122 -20.09 -4.93 -15.91
C VAL A 122 -18.73 -4.24 -16.14
N GLU A 123 -17.94 -4.76 -17.07
CA GLU A 123 -16.62 -4.24 -17.43
C GLU A 123 -16.71 -3.03 -18.36
N ASP A 124 -17.70 -3.02 -19.25
CA ASP A 124 -17.94 -1.97 -20.24
C ASP A 124 -18.47 -0.65 -19.64
N ARG A 125 -18.94 -0.66 -18.38
CA ARG A 125 -19.48 0.52 -17.66
C ARG A 125 -20.57 1.27 -18.43
N ALA A 126 -21.22 0.60 -19.37
CA ALA A 126 -22.18 1.20 -20.29
C ALA A 126 -23.59 1.29 -19.68
N VAL A 127 -23.87 0.49 -18.65
CA VAL A 127 -25.19 0.41 -18.00
C VAL A 127 -25.17 1.16 -16.66
N PRO A 128 -26.00 2.21 -16.49
CA PRO A 128 -26.21 2.84 -15.20
C PRO A 128 -26.79 1.86 -14.17
N GLY A 129 -26.36 1.98 -12.92
CA GLY A 129 -26.90 1.21 -11.79
C GLY A 129 -25.98 0.14 -11.21
N HIS A 130 -24.79 -0.06 -11.78
CA HIS A 130 -23.75 -0.88 -11.13
C HIS A 130 -22.97 -0.07 -10.09
N TRP A 131 -23.13 -0.43 -8.83
CA TRP A 131 -22.45 0.20 -7.70
C TRP A 131 -21.27 -0.65 -7.20
N GLU A 132 -20.17 0.02 -6.89
CA GLU A 132 -19.03 -0.57 -6.18
C GLU A 132 -18.93 0.01 -4.78
N GLY A 133 -18.90 -0.87 -3.78
CA GLY A 133 -18.67 -0.51 -2.39
C GLY A 133 -17.23 -0.83 -1.98
N ASP A 134 -16.46 0.17 -1.55
CA ASP A 134 -15.23 -0.06 -0.77
C ASP A 134 -15.47 0.35 0.69
N LEU A 135 -14.76 -0.28 1.63
CA LEU A 135 -14.80 0.11 3.04
C LEU A 135 -13.40 0.53 3.50
N ILE A 136 -13.27 1.80 3.86
CA ILE A 136 -12.05 2.36 4.44
C ILE A 136 -12.17 2.29 5.96
N LEU A 137 -11.28 1.53 6.59
CA LEU A 137 -11.21 1.43 8.05
C LEU A 137 -10.18 2.42 8.61
N GLY A 138 -10.59 3.17 9.63
CA GLY A 138 -9.71 4.04 10.40
C GLY A 138 -8.76 3.27 11.31
N ALA A 139 -7.78 3.98 11.88
CA ALA A 139 -6.77 3.39 12.75
C ALA A 139 -7.40 2.61 13.93
N GLY A 140 -6.94 1.38 14.13
CA GLY A 140 -7.46 0.49 15.17
C GLY A 140 -8.91 0.02 14.96
N GLY A 141 -9.48 0.21 13.77
CA GLY A 141 -10.87 -0.19 13.49
C GLY A 141 -11.90 0.60 14.30
N LYS A 142 -11.61 1.86 14.64
CA LYS A 142 -12.50 2.72 15.45
C LYS A 142 -13.51 3.52 14.62
N SER A 143 -13.23 3.73 13.35
CA SER A 143 -14.12 4.40 12.40
C SER A 143 -14.11 3.66 11.06
N ALA A 144 -15.18 3.79 10.30
CA ALA A 144 -15.27 3.26 8.96
C ALA A 144 -15.96 4.26 8.03
N ILE A 145 -15.48 4.33 6.78
CA ILE A 145 -16.13 5.07 5.70
C ILE A 145 -16.42 4.08 4.59
N GLY A 146 -17.69 3.86 4.29
CA GLY A 146 -18.11 3.16 3.08
C GLY A 146 -18.11 4.13 1.90
N THR A 147 -17.53 3.73 0.78
CA THR A 147 -17.61 4.49 -0.47
C THR A 147 -18.44 3.69 -1.48
N LEU A 148 -19.58 4.22 -1.87
CA LEU A 148 -20.45 3.66 -2.91
C LEU A 148 -20.24 4.46 -4.19
N VAL A 149 -19.66 3.85 -5.21
CA VAL A 149 -19.35 4.49 -6.49
C VAL A 149 -20.18 3.84 -7.60
N GLU A 150 -20.97 4.65 -8.30
CA GLU A 150 -21.69 4.22 -9.49
C GLU A 150 -20.71 4.18 -10.68
N ARG A 151 -20.62 3.04 -11.38
CA ARG A 151 -19.50 2.78 -12.32
C ARG A 151 -19.59 3.57 -13.63
N ALA A 152 -20.79 3.92 -14.09
CA ALA A 152 -21.01 4.60 -15.36
C ALA A 152 -20.81 6.12 -15.24
N THR A 153 -21.51 6.75 -14.30
CA THR A 153 -21.52 8.18 -14.01
C THR A 153 -20.42 8.63 -13.06
N ARG A 154 -19.76 7.70 -12.35
CA ARG A 154 -18.77 8.00 -11.29
C ARG A 154 -19.33 8.79 -10.11
N PHE A 155 -20.65 8.79 -9.94
CA PHE A 155 -21.28 9.36 -8.77
C PHE A 155 -20.83 8.63 -7.50
N VAL A 156 -20.45 9.37 -6.46
CA VAL A 156 -19.88 8.82 -5.22
C VAL A 156 -20.74 9.22 -4.03
N MET A 157 -21.11 8.24 -3.21
CA MET A 157 -21.70 8.45 -1.89
C MET A 157 -20.75 7.97 -0.80
N LEU A 158 -20.59 8.80 0.24
CA LEU A 158 -19.77 8.48 1.41
C LEU A 158 -20.68 8.18 2.60
N LEU A 159 -20.55 6.98 3.17
CA LEU A 159 -21.24 6.57 4.37
C LEU A 159 -20.27 6.57 5.54
N HIS A 160 -20.49 7.41 6.55
CA HIS A 160 -19.70 7.39 7.78
C HIS A 160 -20.36 6.47 8.82
N ARG A 161 -19.57 5.56 9.42
CA ARG A 161 -20.01 4.75 10.58
C ARG A 161 -18.96 4.71 11.68
N ALA A 162 -19.41 4.75 12.93
CA ALA A 162 -18.63 4.27 14.06
C ALA A 162 -18.47 2.75 13.92
N CYS A 163 -17.24 2.26 13.97
CA CYS A 163 -16.95 0.87 13.65
C CYS A 163 -17.22 -0.02 14.87
N GLN A 164 -18.40 -0.65 14.92
CA GLN A 164 -18.65 -1.87 15.69
C GLN A 164 -18.55 -3.07 14.75
N VAL A 165 -17.35 -3.44 14.32
CA VAL A 165 -17.16 -4.73 13.65
C VAL A 165 -17.21 -5.81 14.74
N LYS A 166 -18.41 -6.30 15.05
CA LYS A 166 -18.56 -7.60 15.69
C LYS A 166 -18.28 -8.65 14.62
N CYS A 167 -17.19 -9.40 14.79
CA CYS A 167 -17.02 -10.67 14.11
C CYS A 167 -18.16 -11.58 14.60
N VAL A 168 -19.26 -11.68 13.84
CA VAL A 168 -20.29 -12.68 14.09
C VAL A 168 -19.72 -14.01 13.60
N SER A 169 -19.09 -14.77 14.49
CA SER A 169 -18.93 -16.21 14.33
C SER A 169 -20.30 -16.84 14.59
N GLY A 170 -21.16 -16.87 13.57
CA GLY A 170 -22.47 -17.49 13.61
C GLY A 170 -22.51 -18.68 12.66
N SER A 171 -22.32 -19.88 13.20
CA SER A 171 -22.64 -21.14 12.54
C SER A 171 -24.16 -21.27 12.42
N GLY A 172 -24.69 -21.15 11.20
CA GLY A 172 -26.09 -21.44 10.90
C GLY A 172 -26.50 -20.95 9.51
N PRO A 173 -27.29 -21.72 8.73
CA PRO A 173 -27.75 -21.29 7.41
C PRO A 173 -28.93 -20.33 7.58
N PHE A 174 -28.72 -19.05 7.33
CA PHE A 174 -29.82 -18.09 7.15
C PHE A 174 -30.25 -18.08 5.68
N VAL A 175 -31.28 -18.85 5.39
CA VAL A 175 -32.09 -18.73 4.17
C VAL A 175 -32.95 -17.48 4.34
N PHE A 176 -32.71 -16.43 3.56
CA PHE A 176 -33.67 -15.34 3.39
C PHE A 176 -34.41 -15.55 2.07
N GLY A 177 -35.63 -16.05 2.20
CA GLY A 177 -36.58 -16.18 1.10
C GLY A 177 -37.07 -14.81 0.64
N TRP A 178 -37.22 -14.66 -0.67
CA TRP A 178 -38.05 -13.64 -1.28
C TRP A 178 -39.53 -14.04 -1.09
N VAL A 179 -40.34 -13.14 -0.53
CA VAL A 179 -41.78 -13.17 -0.76
C VAL A 179 -42.10 -11.98 -1.66
N SER A 180 -42.72 -12.35 -2.79
CA SER A 180 -43.44 -11.63 -3.85
C SER A 180 -43.26 -10.12 -4.02
#